data_AF-A0A3D3T4S8-F1
#
_entry.id   AF-A0A3D3T4S8-F1
#
_cell.length_a   1.000
_cell.length_b   1.000
_cell.length_c   1.000
_cell.angle_alpha   90.00
_cell.angle_beta   90.00
_cell.angle_gamma   90.00
#
_symmetry.space_group_name_H-M   'P 1'
#
loop_
_entity.id
_entity.type
_entity.pdbx_description
1 polymer ?
#
loop_
_entity_poly.entity_id
_entity_poly.type
_entity_poly.pdbx_seq_one_letter_code
_entity_poly.pdbx_strand_id
1 'polypeptide(L)'
;MTSAPRSARVMVPKGPERIWVRSRIRSPVRALAIRLDYRLKIKDSHFGTRPHNCHPRQIHASQTKHQELCFMGFNYLAKGFSLMSKPGIRLWVILPLLLNSLLFIGLTGLAVSYFSGWLDALIGWLPGWLDFIASFIWGLFALALMFVYAYTFTLAANLISSPFFGILAERCQQHLGQDLIEEALSWQSIKAIAWRSFVRELRKLLYFLPRAAGVLMLCLALSFIPLVNLLTPVLVFLWGAWSMALQYLDYPADINRWGFDEMRHKVARKRTRALGFGGLVLMGTAIPLLNLLVLPAAVCGATAMWLGEFTGEETLDADQAG
;
A
#
# COMPACT_ATOMS: atom_id res chain seq x y z
N MET A 1 -60.36 42.56 14.61
CA MET A 1 -60.39 42.72 13.13
C MET A 1 -59.19 43.58 12.73
N THR A 2 -57.96 43.07 12.75
CA THR A 2 -57.24 42.39 11.65
C THR A 2 -57.13 43.20 10.36
N SER A 3 -56.02 43.93 10.21
CA SER A 3 -55.46 44.38 8.93
C SER A 3 -54.11 43.69 8.73
N ALA A 4 -53.92 43.08 7.56
CA ALA A 4 -52.72 42.37 7.15
C ALA A 4 -51.71 43.30 6.45
N PRO A 5 -50.39 43.04 6.50
CA PRO A 5 -49.44 43.59 5.54
C PRO A 5 -49.01 42.57 4.48
N ARG A 6 -48.84 43.11 3.27
CA ARG A 6 -48.55 42.48 1.98
C ARG A 6 -47.22 41.71 1.93
N SER A 7 -47.25 40.51 1.36
CA SER A 7 -46.09 39.73 0.92
C SER A 7 -45.39 40.39 -0.28
N ALA A 8 -44.08 40.63 -0.19
CA ALA A 8 -43.26 41.05 -1.32
C ALA A 8 -42.92 39.84 -2.22
N ARG A 9 -43.14 39.99 -3.53
CA ARG A 9 -42.89 38.98 -4.56
C ARG A 9 -41.93 39.61 -5.58
N VAL A 10 -40.69 39.13 -5.65
CA VAL A 10 -39.71 39.58 -6.66
C VAL A 10 -39.68 38.57 -7.81
N MET A 11 -39.71 39.08 -9.03
CA MET A 11 -39.83 38.36 -10.31
C MET A 11 -38.52 38.55 -11.10
N VAL A 12 -37.94 37.46 -11.63
CA VAL A 12 -36.85 37.47 -12.63
C VAL A 12 -37.13 36.32 -13.64
N PRO A 13 -36.89 36.47 -14.97
CA PRO A 13 -37.58 35.72 -16.02
C PRO A 13 -36.97 34.36 -16.45
N LYS A 14 -37.82 33.59 -17.20
CA LYS A 14 -37.83 32.17 -17.70
C LYS A 14 -36.59 31.72 -18.53
N GLY A 15 -36.19 30.44 -18.71
CA GLY A 15 -36.68 29.06 -18.47
C GLY A 15 -35.60 28.03 -18.95
N PRO A 16 -35.85 26.75 -19.34
CA PRO A 16 -36.91 25.81 -18.99
C PRO A 16 -36.36 24.51 -18.31
N GLU A 17 -37.02 24.06 -17.25
CA GLU A 17 -37.36 22.68 -16.89
C GLU A 17 -37.43 22.54 -15.37
N ARG A 18 -38.56 21.98 -14.95
CA ARG A 18 -39.09 22.04 -13.60
C ARG A 18 -38.69 20.76 -12.89
N ILE A 19 -38.09 20.85 -11.71
CA ILE A 19 -38.41 19.92 -10.63
C ILE A 19 -38.53 20.71 -9.32
N TRP A 20 -39.76 20.73 -8.81
CA TRP A 20 -40.13 21.30 -7.52
C TRP A 20 -39.85 20.27 -6.43
N VAL A 21 -38.92 20.55 -5.52
CA VAL A 21 -38.81 19.79 -4.26
C VAL A 21 -39.18 20.70 -3.09
N ARG A 22 -40.38 20.47 -2.54
CA ARG A 22 -40.80 21.00 -1.24
C ARG A 22 -39.92 20.36 -0.16
N SER A 23 -38.94 21.09 0.38
CA SER A 23 -38.36 20.73 1.68
C SER A 23 -38.99 21.58 2.77
N ARG A 24 -39.73 20.88 3.64
CA ARG A 24 -40.45 21.45 4.78
C ARG A 24 -39.43 21.82 5.85
N ILE A 25 -39.25 23.13 6.06
CA ILE A 25 -38.45 23.72 7.13
C ILE A 25 -38.95 23.17 8.48
N ARG A 26 -38.07 22.46 9.21
CA ARG A 26 -38.29 22.10 10.61
C ARG A 26 -37.29 22.87 11.49
N SER A 27 -37.83 23.91 12.13
CA SER A 27 -37.35 24.61 13.33
C SER A 27 -36.08 25.49 13.24
N PRO A 28 -36.17 26.81 13.52
CA PRO A 28 -35.05 27.74 13.64
C PRO A 28 -34.32 27.70 15.01
N VAL A 29 -34.58 26.69 15.85
CA VAL A 29 -34.10 26.67 17.25
C VAL A 29 -32.72 26.01 17.43
N ARG A 30 -32.23 25.26 16.43
CA ARG A 30 -30.91 24.60 16.52
C ARG A 30 -29.71 25.44 16.03
N ALA A 31 -29.96 26.54 15.32
CA ALA A 31 -28.89 27.40 14.80
C ALA A 31 -28.33 28.39 15.84
N LEU A 32 -29.03 28.61 16.96
CA LEU A 32 -28.61 29.57 18.00
C LEU A 32 -27.79 28.93 19.14
N ALA A 33 -27.88 27.60 19.32
CA ALA A 33 -27.24 26.90 20.45
C ALA A 33 -25.75 26.62 20.26
N ILE A 34 -25.21 26.70 19.04
CA ILE A 34 -23.79 26.41 18.76
C ILE A 34 -22.92 27.68 18.88
N ARG A 35 -23.52 28.88 18.93
CA ARG A 35 -22.78 30.16 18.92
C ARG A 35 -22.51 30.77 20.30
N LEU A 36 -23.01 30.18 21.38
CA LEU A 36 -22.95 30.75 22.73
C LEU A 36 -22.00 30.03 23.70
N ASP A 37 -21.47 28.85 23.35
CA ASP A 37 -20.64 28.06 24.28
C ASP A 37 -19.12 28.34 24.16
N TYR A 38 -18.69 29.12 23.16
CA TYR A 38 -17.26 29.42 22.95
C TYR A 38 -16.77 30.72 23.60
N ARG A 39 -17.65 31.56 24.16
CA ARG A 39 -17.30 32.92 24.63
C ARG A 39 -17.17 33.08 26.14
N LEU A 40 -17.20 32.00 26.92
CA LEU A 40 -17.25 32.05 28.39
C LEU A 40 -16.15 31.25 29.11
N LYS A 41 -15.08 30.82 28.42
CA LYS A 41 -14.02 30.02 29.06
C LYS A 41 -12.58 30.46 28.78
N ILE A 42 -12.35 31.75 28.55
CA ILE A 42 -11.00 32.35 28.62
C ILE A 42 -11.11 33.78 29.16
N LYS A 43 -11.48 33.92 30.43
CA LYS A 43 -11.26 35.17 31.17
C LYS A 43 -11.16 34.89 32.66
N ASP A 44 -10.20 34.04 33.03
CA ASP A 44 -9.70 33.93 34.40
C ASP A 44 -8.30 33.30 34.36
N SER A 45 -7.27 34.14 34.38
CA SER A 45 -5.93 33.80 34.89
C SER A 45 -4.98 34.98 34.72
N HIS A 46 -5.07 35.96 35.61
CA HIS A 46 -3.93 36.78 35.98
C HIS A 46 -3.69 36.63 37.48
N PHE A 47 -2.65 35.89 37.87
CA PHE A 47 -1.86 36.17 39.07
C PHE A 47 -0.51 35.43 38.96
N GLY A 48 0.60 36.16 39.10
CA GLY A 48 1.95 35.66 38.83
C GLY A 48 2.65 35.00 40.01
N THR A 49 3.79 34.36 39.76
CA THR A 49 5.11 34.60 40.41
C THR A 49 6.16 33.55 40.00
N ARG A 50 7.29 34.07 39.47
CA ARG A 50 8.70 33.58 39.43
C ARG A 50 9.09 32.19 38.85
N PRO A 51 10.26 32.10 38.19
CA PRO A 51 10.72 30.88 37.50
C PRO A 51 11.60 30.02 38.42
N HIS A 52 11.32 28.72 38.47
CA HIS A 52 12.30 27.73 38.91
C HIS A 52 12.76 26.91 37.69
N ASN A 53 14.04 27.06 37.38
CA ASN A 53 14.81 26.17 36.53
C ASN A 53 14.63 24.72 36.99
N CYS A 54 14.09 23.89 36.12
CA CYS A 54 14.24 22.45 36.16
C CYS A 54 14.39 21.93 34.73
N HIS A 55 15.63 21.79 34.28
CA HIS A 55 15.95 20.80 33.26
C HIS A 55 15.86 19.42 33.91
N PRO A 56 15.00 18.53 33.39
CA PRO A 56 15.50 17.18 33.15
C PRO A 56 14.98 16.57 31.84
N ARG A 57 15.78 15.65 31.29
CA ARG A 57 15.45 14.64 30.27
C ARG A 57 15.34 15.09 28.81
N GLN A 58 16.48 15.30 28.17
CA GLN A 58 16.59 15.08 26.71
C GLN A 58 16.98 13.63 26.34
N ILE A 59 17.37 12.78 27.29
CA ILE A 59 17.84 11.40 27.00
C ILE A 59 16.68 10.41 26.82
N HIS A 60 15.48 10.70 27.36
CA HIS A 60 14.30 9.83 27.21
C HIS A 60 13.40 10.19 26.01
N ALA A 61 13.59 11.36 25.39
CA ALA A 61 12.75 11.83 24.28
C ALA A 61 13.07 11.16 22.94
N SER A 62 14.28 10.61 22.77
CA SER A 62 14.67 9.89 21.55
C SER A 62 14.10 8.46 21.52
N GLN A 63 14.14 7.75 22.65
CA GLN A 63 13.62 6.38 22.73
C GLN A 63 12.09 6.30 22.66
N THR A 64 11.35 7.24 23.27
CA THR A 64 9.88 7.29 23.17
C THR A 64 9.40 7.58 21.75
N LYS A 65 10.13 8.42 21.00
CA LYS A 65 9.80 8.72 19.61
C LYS A 65 9.96 7.47 18.73
N HIS A 66 11.06 6.72 18.86
CA HIS A 66 11.24 5.48 18.10
C HIS A 66 10.20 4.40 18.47
N GLN A 67 9.83 4.29 19.75
CA GLN A 67 8.76 3.38 20.20
C GLN A 67 7.38 3.76 19.63
N GLU A 68 6.97 5.05 19.68
CA GLU A 68 5.70 5.49 19.07
C GLU A 68 5.68 5.29 17.56
N LEU A 69 6.81 5.44 16.88
CA LEU A 69 6.90 5.25 15.43
C LEU A 69 6.79 3.79 14.98
N CYS A 70 7.46 2.86 15.66
CA CYS A 70 7.25 1.42 15.43
C CYS A 70 5.81 1.02 15.75
N PHE A 71 5.23 1.60 16.81
CA PHE A 71 3.84 1.36 17.19
C PHE A 71 2.86 1.85 16.12
N MET A 72 3.12 2.98 15.47
CA MET A 72 2.29 3.47 14.36
C MET A 72 2.37 2.56 13.12
N GLY A 73 3.56 2.13 12.69
CA GLY A 73 3.70 1.19 11.57
C GLY A 73 3.01 -0.16 11.85
N PHE A 74 3.15 -0.66 13.08
CA PHE A 74 2.46 -1.85 13.55
C PHE A 74 0.94 -1.67 13.57
N ASN A 75 0.45 -0.53 14.04
CA ASN A 75 -0.98 -0.23 14.07
C ASN A 75 -1.60 -0.24 12.66
N TYR A 76 -0.88 0.25 11.64
CA TYR A 76 -1.39 0.20 10.26
C TYR A 76 -1.42 -1.21 9.69
N LEU A 77 -0.38 -2.02 9.93
CA LEU A 77 -0.39 -3.41 9.48
C LEU A 77 -1.45 -4.24 10.22
N ALA A 78 -1.56 -4.10 11.55
CA ALA A 78 -2.60 -4.74 12.36
C ALA A 78 -4.02 -4.29 11.94
N LYS A 79 -4.20 -3.01 11.65
CA LYS A 79 -5.44 -2.50 11.05
C LYS A 79 -5.70 -3.13 9.69
N GLY A 80 -4.67 -3.34 8.87
CA GLY A 80 -4.75 -4.07 7.60
C GLY A 80 -5.26 -5.51 7.76
N PHE A 81 -4.72 -6.25 8.75
CA PHE A 81 -5.22 -7.58 9.12
C PHE A 81 -6.70 -7.56 9.57
N SER A 82 -7.13 -6.53 10.29
CA SER A 82 -8.54 -6.38 10.67
C SER A 82 -9.43 -6.04 9.45
N LEU A 83 -8.94 -5.20 8.54
CA LEU A 83 -9.67 -4.71 7.38
C LEU A 83 -9.90 -5.82 6.34
N MET A 84 -8.88 -6.65 6.09
CA MET A 84 -8.97 -7.72 5.10
C MET A 84 -10.03 -8.78 5.45
N SER A 85 -10.40 -8.91 6.74
CA SER A 85 -11.46 -9.81 7.22
C SER A 85 -12.87 -9.24 7.09
N LYS A 86 -13.04 -7.97 6.73
CA LYS A 86 -14.36 -7.33 6.63
C LYS A 86 -15.19 -7.90 5.46
N PRO A 87 -16.52 -7.98 5.61
CA PRO A 87 -17.41 -8.38 4.52
C PRO A 87 -17.27 -7.39 3.35
N GLY A 88 -17.20 -7.91 2.11
CA GLY A 88 -16.94 -7.12 0.90
C GLY A 88 -15.46 -7.03 0.49
N ILE A 89 -14.53 -7.19 1.43
CA ILE A 89 -13.07 -7.15 1.17
C ILE A 89 -12.49 -8.58 1.10
N ARG A 90 -12.94 -9.48 1.99
CA ARG A 90 -12.43 -10.86 2.08
C ARG A 90 -12.45 -11.66 0.76
N LEU A 91 -13.39 -11.38 -0.13
CA LEU A 91 -13.47 -12.07 -1.44
C LEU A 91 -12.28 -11.72 -2.33
N TRP A 92 -11.88 -10.44 -2.33
CA TRP A 92 -10.72 -9.93 -3.09
C TRP A 92 -9.39 -10.39 -2.52
N VAL A 93 -9.36 -10.86 -1.28
CA VAL A 93 -8.21 -11.49 -0.64
C VAL A 93 -8.08 -12.95 -1.06
N ILE A 94 -9.20 -13.69 -1.10
CA ILE A 94 -9.22 -15.11 -1.42
C ILE A 94 -8.97 -15.35 -2.92
N LEU A 95 -9.46 -14.46 -3.79
CA LEU A 95 -9.46 -14.70 -5.22
C LEU A 95 -8.05 -14.78 -5.86
N PRO A 96 -7.07 -13.90 -5.52
CA PRO A 96 -5.68 -14.07 -5.96
C PRO A 96 -5.03 -15.34 -5.43
N LEU A 97 -5.33 -15.73 -4.18
CA LEU A 97 -4.81 -16.96 -3.58
C LEU A 97 -5.33 -18.20 -4.30
N LEU A 98 -6.62 -18.22 -4.64
CA LEU A 98 -7.19 -19.30 -5.46
C LEU A 98 -6.52 -19.34 -6.83
N LEU A 99 -6.45 -18.22 -7.55
CA LEU A 99 -5.82 -18.18 -8.88
C LEU A 99 -4.36 -18.63 -8.85
N ASN A 100 -3.58 -18.20 -7.86
CA ASN A 100 -2.19 -18.64 -7.70
C ASN A 100 -2.10 -20.14 -7.36
N SER A 101 -3.05 -20.67 -6.59
CA SER A 101 -3.11 -22.11 -6.30
C SER A 101 -3.42 -22.92 -7.55
N LEU A 102 -4.39 -22.49 -8.37
CA LEU A 102 -4.69 -23.12 -9.66
C LEU A 102 -3.50 -23.06 -10.61
N LEU A 103 -2.85 -21.90 -10.71
CA LEU A 103 -1.64 -21.71 -11.51
C LEU A 103 -0.52 -22.65 -11.04
N PHE A 104 -0.31 -22.74 -9.73
CA PHE A 104 0.71 -23.62 -9.14
C PHE A 104 0.45 -25.08 -9.49
N ILE A 105 -0.79 -25.56 -9.31
CA ILE A 105 -1.17 -26.95 -9.64
C ILE A 105 -0.96 -27.21 -11.14
N GLY A 106 -1.44 -26.30 -12.01
CA GLY A 106 -1.30 -26.45 -13.45
C GLY A 106 0.15 -26.44 -13.93
N LEU A 107 0.94 -25.45 -13.51
CA LEU A 107 2.33 -25.30 -13.92
C LEU A 107 3.21 -26.42 -13.36
N THR A 108 2.95 -26.88 -12.14
CA THR A 108 3.65 -28.03 -11.56
C THR A 108 3.30 -29.32 -12.29
N GLY A 109 2.03 -29.53 -12.64
CA GLY A 109 1.60 -30.67 -13.45
C GLY A 109 2.33 -30.72 -14.79
N LEU A 110 2.43 -29.58 -15.49
CA LEU A 110 3.18 -29.46 -16.73
C LEU A 110 4.69 -29.69 -16.52
N ALA A 111 5.28 -29.07 -15.49
CA ALA A 111 6.71 -29.23 -15.21
C ALA A 111 7.07 -30.70 -14.95
N VAL A 112 6.26 -31.41 -14.16
CA VAL A 112 6.46 -32.84 -13.89
C VAL A 112 6.22 -33.69 -15.14
N SER A 113 5.19 -33.39 -15.95
CA SER A 113 4.90 -34.18 -17.16
C SER A 113 5.97 -34.07 -18.23
N TYR A 114 6.61 -32.90 -18.36
CA TYR A 114 7.67 -32.68 -19.35
C TYR A 114 9.08 -32.93 -18.80
N PHE A 115 9.23 -33.13 -17.49
CA PHE A 115 10.53 -33.28 -16.83
C PHE A 115 11.37 -34.40 -17.45
N SER A 116 10.83 -35.62 -17.47
CA SER A 116 11.54 -36.79 -18.00
C SER A 116 11.84 -36.62 -19.48
N GLY A 117 10.87 -36.16 -20.28
CA GLY A 117 11.07 -35.96 -21.71
C GLY A 117 12.18 -34.97 -22.05
N TRP A 118 12.28 -33.84 -21.35
CA TRP A 118 13.37 -32.88 -21.55
C TRP A 118 14.72 -33.38 -21.05
N LEU A 119 14.71 -34.08 -19.93
CA LEU A 119 15.92 -34.67 -19.36
C LEU A 119 16.47 -35.79 -20.25
N ASP A 120 15.62 -36.69 -20.73
CA ASP A 120 15.98 -37.79 -21.61
C ASP A 120 16.48 -37.26 -22.96
N ALA A 121 15.88 -36.18 -23.48
CA ALA A 121 16.39 -35.49 -24.67
C ALA A 121 17.78 -34.89 -24.44
N LEU A 122 18.06 -34.37 -23.23
CA LEU A 122 19.37 -33.82 -22.87
C LEU A 122 20.42 -34.93 -22.69
N ILE A 123 20.08 -36.02 -22.00
CA ILE A 123 20.98 -37.16 -21.78
C ILE A 123 21.18 -37.97 -23.07
N GLY A 124 20.19 -38.02 -23.96
CA GLY A 124 20.28 -38.75 -25.23
C GLY A 124 21.35 -38.20 -26.20
N TRP A 125 21.87 -36.99 -25.96
CA TRP A 125 23.00 -36.42 -26.69
C TRP A 125 24.36 -36.87 -26.13
N LEU A 126 24.39 -37.51 -24.97
CA LEU A 126 25.59 -37.97 -24.31
C LEU A 126 26.04 -39.32 -24.90
N PRO A 127 27.28 -39.47 -25.38
CA PRO A 127 27.79 -40.76 -25.80
C PRO A 127 28.01 -41.66 -24.57
N GLY A 128 27.76 -42.97 -24.69
CA GLY A 128 27.68 -43.89 -23.53
C GLY A 128 28.93 -44.01 -22.64
N TRP A 129 30.09 -43.53 -23.08
CA TRP A 129 31.27 -43.44 -22.22
C TRP A 129 31.20 -42.31 -21.17
N LEU A 130 30.26 -41.36 -21.33
CA LEU A 130 29.95 -40.29 -20.35
C LEU A 130 28.82 -40.65 -19.38
N ASP A 131 28.27 -41.87 -19.39
CA ASP A 131 27.10 -42.22 -18.57
C ASP A 131 27.30 -41.96 -17.06
N PHE A 132 28.55 -42.01 -16.58
CA PHE A 132 28.88 -41.66 -15.19
C PHE A 132 28.56 -40.21 -14.81
N ILE A 133 28.49 -39.28 -15.78
CA ILE A 133 28.14 -37.87 -15.58
C ILE A 133 26.61 -37.66 -15.60
N ALA A 134 25.83 -38.61 -16.13
CA ALA A 134 24.38 -38.46 -16.28
C ALA A 134 23.67 -38.17 -14.93
N SER A 135 24.13 -38.78 -13.83
CA SER A 135 23.60 -38.50 -12.49
C SER A 135 23.86 -37.05 -12.02
N PHE A 136 25.02 -36.49 -12.37
CA PHE A 136 25.34 -35.09 -12.08
C PHE A 136 24.51 -34.13 -12.96
N ILE A 137 24.35 -34.44 -14.25
CA ILE A 137 23.51 -33.68 -15.18
C ILE A 137 22.06 -33.67 -14.71
N TRP A 138 21.55 -34.81 -14.21
CA TRP A 138 20.20 -34.89 -13.63
C TRP A 138 19.99 -33.86 -12.52
N GLY A 139 20.90 -33.81 -11.54
CA GLY A 139 20.81 -32.88 -10.41
C GLY A 139 20.91 -31.42 -10.84
N LEU A 140 21.84 -31.12 -11.76
CA LEU A 140 22.01 -29.77 -12.30
C LEU A 140 20.79 -29.33 -13.12
N PHE A 141 20.23 -30.23 -13.93
CA PHE A 141 19.03 -29.97 -14.71
C PHE A 141 17.81 -29.73 -13.81
N ALA A 142 17.61 -30.58 -12.79
CA ALA A 142 16.55 -30.40 -11.82
C ALA A 142 16.67 -29.05 -11.09
N LEU A 143 17.89 -28.67 -10.68
CA LEU A 143 18.16 -27.38 -10.05
C LEU A 143 17.88 -26.20 -11.00
N ALA A 144 18.39 -26.27 -12.23
CA ALA A 144 18.18 -25.22 -13.23
C ALA A 144 16.69 -25.07 -13.58
N LEU A 145 15.98 -26.18 -13.77
CA LEU A 145 14.55 -26.17 -14.02
C LEU A 145 13.79 -25.63 -12.81
N MET A 146 14.18 -25.96 -11.58
CA MET A 146 13.58 -25.40 -10.38
C MET A 146 13.72 -23.88 -10.32
N PHE A 147 14.88 -23.32 -10.69
CA PHE A 147 15.04 -21.87 -10.79
C PHE A 147 14.14 -21.26 -11.87
N VAL A 148 14.17 -21.80 -13.09
CA VAL A 148 13.32 -21.31 -14.20
C VAL A 148 11.86 -21.37 -13.80
N TYR A 149 11.40 -22.50 -13.27
CA TYR A 149 10.06 -22.71 -12.75
C TYR A 149 9.70 -21.68 -11.67
N ALA A 150 10.55 -21.49 -10.66
CA ALA A 150 10.29 -20.57 -9.56
C ALA A 150 10.15 -19.12 -10.06
N TYR A 151 11.03 -18.68 -10.97
CA TYR A 151 10.96 -17.33 -11.54
C TYR A 151 9.75 -17.14 -12.46
N THR A 152 9.48 -18.11 -13.34
CA THR A 152 8.31 -18.07 -14.24
C THR A 152 7.01 -18.08 -13.44
N PHE A 153 6.89 -18.94 -12.43
CA PHE A 153 5.74 -18.98 -11.54
C PHE A 153 5.56 -17.64 -10.83
N THR A 154 6.64 -17.12 -10.20
CA THR A 154 6.59 -15.85 -9.47
C THR A 154 6.17 -14.69 -10.38
N LEU A 155 6.71 -14.61 -11.58
CA LEU A 155 6.37 -13.57 -12.55
C LEU A 155 4.89 -13.67 -12.98
N ALA A 156 4.43 -14.87 -13.32
CA ALA A 156 3.05 -15.12 -13.73
C ALA A 156 2.06 -14.85 -12.59
N ALA A 157 2.35 -15.35 -11.38
CA ALA A 157 1.53 -15.14 -10.18
C ALA A 157 1.41 -13.64 -9.84
N ASN A 158 2.51 -12.89 -9.89
CA ASN A 158 2.50 -11.44 -9.64
C ASN A 158 1.73 -10.69 -10.71
N LEU A 159 1.88 -11.05 -11.99
CA LEU A 159 1.17 -10.42 -13.10
C LEU A 159 -0.35 -10.64 -12.99
N ILE A 160 -0.77 -11.86 -12.66
CA ILE A 160 -2.18 -12.20 -12.44
C ILE A 160 -2.71 -11.50 -11.18
N SER A 161 -1.92 -11.38 -10.12
CA SER A 161 -2.33 -10.78 -8.84
C SER A 161 -2.42 -9.25 -8.87
N SER A 162 -1.61 -8.58 -9.69
CA SER A 162 -1.54 -7.11 -9.81
C SER A 162 -2.91 -6.41 -9.90
N PRO A 163 -3.84 -6.77 -10.81
CA PRO A 163 -5.15 -6.12 -10.90
C PRO A 163 -5.98 -6.27 -9.63
N PHE A 164 -5.87 -7.41 -8.94
CA PHE A 164 -6.64 -7.66 -7.72
C PHE A 164 -6.13 -6.85 -6.53
N PHE A 165 -4.83 -6.56 -6.45
CA PHE A 165 -4.30 -5.68 -5.41
C PHE A 165 -4.78 -4.24 -5.58
N GLY A 166 -4.95 -3.75 -6.81
CA GLY A 166 -5.58 -2.46 -7.07
C GLY A 166 -7.03 -2.40 -6.61
N ILE A 167 -7.84 -3.40 -7.00
CA ILE A 167 -9.25 -3.49 -6.58
C ILE A 167 -9.37 -3.64 -5.06
N LEU A 168 -8.49 -4.43 -4.45
CA LEU A 168 -8.44 -4.60 -2.99
C LEU A 168 -8.19 -3.27 -2.28
N ALA A 169 -7.24 -2.46 -2.79
CA ALA A 169 -6.97 -1.14 -2.25
C ALA A 169 -8.18 -0.19 -2.41
N GLU A 170 -8.88 -0.24 -3.54
CA GLU A 170 -10.10 0.54 -3.80
C GLU A 170 -11.22 0.20 -2.81
N ARG A 171 -11.51 -1.09 -2.62
CA ARG A 171 -12.51 -1.54 -1.63
C ARG A 171 -12.08 -1.16 -0.21
N CYS A 172 -10.79 -1.21 0.09
CA CYS A 172 -10.26 -0.76 1.37
C CYS A 172 -10.43 0.77 1.55
N GLN A 173 -10.31 1.59 0.50
CA GLN A 173 -10.61 3.05 0.56
C GLN A 173 -12.11 3.33 0.76
N GLN A 174 -12.98 2.64 0.02
CA GLN A 174 -14.44 2.77 0.17
C GLN A 174 -14.89 2.42 1.59
N HIS A 175 -14.36 1.33 2.16
CA HIS A 175 -14.68 0.93 3.53
C HIS A 175 -14.18 1.92 4.59
N LEU A 176 -13.16 2.72 4.26
CA LEU A 176 -12.62 3.78 5.12
C LEU A 176 -13.31 5.14 4.90
N GLY A 177 -14.38 5.19 4.10
CA GLY A 177 -15.24 6.37 3.94
C GLY A 177 -14.87 7.30 2.79
N GLN A 178 -14.05 6.85 1.83
CA GLN A 178 -13.83 7.58 0.59
C GLN A 178 -14.95 7.28 -0.41
N ASP A 179 -15.55 8.32 -0.97
CA ASP A 179 -16.58 8.19 -1.99
C ASP A 179 -15.92 8.07 -3.36
N LEU A 180 -15.67 6.83 -3.78
CA LEU A 180 -15.04 6.51 -5.06
C LEU A 180 -16.13 6.20 -6.08
N ILE A 181 -16.08 6.88 -7.22
CA ILE A 181 -17.00 6.62 -8.34
C ILE A 181 -16.71 5.22 -8.88
N GLU A 182 -17.67 4.30 -8.79
CA GLU A 182 -17.59 3.01 -9.46
C GLU A 182 -17.55 3.22 -10.98
N GLU A 183 -16.37 3.12 -11.60
CA GLU A 183 -16.28 3.04 -13.05
C GLU A 183 -16.91 1.71 -13.51
N ALA A 184 -17.92 1.78 -14.37
CA ALA A 184 -18.56 0.59 -14.92
C ALA A 184 -17.51 -0.33 -15.58
N LEU A 185 -17.48 -1.59 -15.16
CA LEU A 185 -16.53 -2.60 -15.65
C LEU A 185 -16.91 -3.06 -17.07
N SER A 186 -16.54 -2.27 -18.08
CA SER A 186 -16.49 -2.70 -19.48
C SER A 186 -15.22 -3.49 -19.75
N TRP A 187 -15.26 -4.42 -20.70
CA TRP A 187 -14.05 -5.12 -21.18
C TRP A 187 -12.95 -4.17 -21.63
N GLN A 188 -13.32 -3.00 -22.15
CA GLN A 188 -12.37 -1.95 -22.56
C GLN A 188 -11.74 -1.25 -21.35
N SER A 189 -12.50 -0.98 -20.29
CA SER A 189 -11.96 -0.38 -19.06
C SER A 189 -11.06 -1.36 -18.31
N ILE A 190 -11.42 -2.65 -18.25
CA ILE A 190 -10.56 -3.69 -17.64
C ILE A 190 -9.19 -3.76 -18.34
N LYS A 191 -9.16 -3.80 -19.67
CA LYS A 191 -7.89 -3.79 -20.43
C LYS A 191 -7.07 -2.52 -20.18
N ALA A 192 -7.71 -1.36 -20.14
CA ALA A 192 -7.03 -0.10 -19.87
C ALA A 192 -6.48 -0.01 -18.44
N ILE A 193 -7.19 -0.56 -17.44
CA ILE A 193 -6.74 -0.65 -16.05
C ILE A 193 -5.57 -1.61 -15.93
N ALA A 194 -5.66 -2.79 -16.56
CA ALA A 194 -4.59 -3.79 -16.56
C ALA A 194 -3.31 -3.23 -17.21
N TRP A 195 -3.43 -2.56 -18.36
CA TRP A 195 -2.28 -1.94 -19.04
C TRP A 195 -1.65 -0.82 -18.20
N ARG A 196 -2.45 0.08 -17.62
CA ARG A 196 -1.95 1.13 -16.73
C ARG A 196 -1.22 0.56 -15.52
N SER A 197 -1.82 -0.47 -14.89
CA SER A 197 -1.22 -1.17 -13.74
C SER A 197 0.12 -1.82 -14.14
N PHE A 198 0.16 -2.50 -15.29
CA PHE A 198 1.39 -3.12 -15.81
C PHE A 198 2.49 -2.09 -16.08
N VAL A 199 2.18 -0.98 -16.76
CA VAL A 199 3.15 0.10 -17.02
C VAL A 199 3.65 0.71 -15.71
N ARG A 200 2.78 0.84 -14.69
CA ARG A 200 3.15 1.35 -13.38
C ARG A 200 4.10 0.38 -12.65
N GLU A 201 3.82 -0.92 -12.65
CA GLU A 201 4.74 -1.94 -12.13
C GLU A 201 6.08 -1.97 -12.88
N LEU A 202 6.07 -1.79 -14.21
CA LEU A 202 7.31 -1.69 -14.99
C LEU A 202 8.15 -0.47 -14.59
N ARG A 203 7.53 0.69 -14.33
CA ARG A 203 8.24 1.87 -13.81
C ARG A 203 8.83 1.62 -12.42
N LYS A 204 8.11 0.91 -11.55
CA LYS A 204 8.65 0.48 -10.25
C LYS A 204 9.88 -0.39 -10.45
N LEU A 205 9.81 -1.35 -11.36
CA LEU A 205 10.93 -2.23 -11.67
C LEU A 205 12.15 -1.44 -12.18
N LEU A 206 11.94 -0.47 -13.08
CA LEU A 206 13.00 0.43 -13.55
C LEU A 206 13.58 1.32 -12.44
N TYR A 207 12.80 1.67 -11.43
CA TYR A 207 13.28 2.42 -10.27
C TYR A 207 14.07 1.54 -9.28
N PHE A 208 13.56 0.33 -8.99
CA PHE A 208 14.08 -0.58 -7.98
C PHE A 208 15.31 -1.34 -8.47
N LEU A 209 15.34 -1.79 -9.72
CA LEU A 209 16.41 -2.62 -10.26
C LEU A 209 17.80 -1.96 -10.20
N PRO A 210 18.02 -0.71 -10.68
CA PRO A 210 19.33 -0.07 -10.59
C PRO A 210 19.74 0.24 -9.15
N ARG A 211 18.78 0.54 -8.27
CA ARG A 211 19.06 0.83 -6.86
C ARG A 211 19.36 -0.43 -6.06
N ALA A 212 18.65 -1.52 -6.33
CA ALA A 212 18.95 -2.83 -5.76
C ALA A 212 20.33 -3.30 -6.19
N ALA A 213 20.70 -3.10 -7.47
CA ALA A 213 22.05 -3.37 -7.96
C ALA A 213 23.10 -2.49 -7.25
N GLY A 214 22.82 -1.20 -7.05
CA GLY A 214 23.71 -0.30 -6.30
C GLY A 214 23.89 -0.70 -4.83
N VAL A 215 22.81 -1.07 -4.14
CA VAL A 215 22.86 -1.58 -2.76
C VAL A 215 23.63 -2.90 -2.72
N LEU A 216 23.40 -3.81 -3.67
CA LEU A 216 24.12 -5.08 -3.75
C LEU A 216 25.62 -4.87 -3.98
N MET A 217 25.99 -3.98 -4.90
CA MET A 217 27.38 -3.62 -5.17
C MET A 217 28.05 -3.00 -3.94
N LEU A 218 27.35 -2.10 -3.23
CA LEU A 218 27.83 -1.52 -1.99
C LEU A 218 28.02 -2.59 -0.90
N CYS A 219 27.06 -3.51 -0.75
CA CYS A 219 27.16 -4.62 0.18
C CYS A 219 28.33 -5.54 -0.15
N LEU A 220 28.56 -5.81 -1.44
CA LEU A 220 29.69 -6.60 -1.91
C LEU A 220 31.02 -5.90 -1.57
N ALA A 221 31.12 -4.58 -1.78
CA ALA A 221 32.28 -3.80 -1.39
C ALA A 221 32.53 -3.82 0.13
N LEU A 222 31.47 -3.68 0.94
CA LEU A 222 31.53 -3.72 2.40
C LEU A 222 31.93 -5.11 2.93
N SER A 223 31.58 -6.20 2.23
CA SER A 223 31.95 -7.56 2.61
C SER A 223 33.45 -7.83 2.58
N PHE A 224 34.24 -7.06 1.82
CA PHE A 224 35.71 -7.16 1.82
C PHE A 224 36.36 -6.53 3.06
N ILE A 225 35.63 -5.70 3.83
CA ILE A 225 36.14 -5.04 5.02
C ILE A 225 35.60 -5.77 6.27
N PRO A 226 36.45 -6.50 7.01
CA PRO A 226 36.02 -7.15 8.26
C PRO A 226 35.53 -6.10 9.27
N LEU A 227 34.59 -6.48 10.14
CA LEU A 227 33.80 -5.62 11.04
C LEU A 227 32.79 -4.69 10.37
N VAL A 228 33.08 -4.11 9.20
CA VAL A 228 32.13 -3.24 8.48
C VAL A 228 31.03 -4.06 7.80
N ASN A 229 31.32 -5.30 7.42
CA ASN A 229 30.36 -6.27 6.90
C ASN A 229 29.14 -6.54 7.82
N LEU A 230 29.25 -6.24 9.12
CA LEU A 230 28.12 -6.30 10.08
C LEU A 230 27.01 -5.28 9.76
N LEU A 231 27.32 -4.21 9.01
CA LEU A 231 26.34 -3.21 8.58
C LEU A 231 25.56 -3.64 7.33
N THR A 232 26.09 -4.58 6.55
CA THR A 232 25.46 -5.12 5.33
C THR A 232 24.01 -5.57 5.54
N PRO A 233 23.68 -6.45 6.51
CA PRO A 233 22.29 -6.88 6.73
C PRO A 233 21.38 -5.71 7.11
N VAL A 234 21.87 -4.72 7.85
CA VAL A 234 21.10 -3.53 8.23
C VAL A 234 20.76 -2.68 7.00
N LEU A 235 21.72 -2.47 6.10
CA LEU A 235 21.51 -1.73 4.85
C LEU A 235 20.51 -2.44 3.94
N VAL A 236 20.66 -3.76 3.76
CA VAL A 236 19.72 -4.58 2.98
C VAL A 236 18.33 -4.54 3.58
N PHE A 237 18.22 -4.64 4.91
CA PHE A 237 16.95 -4.55 5.60
C PHE A 237 16.28 -3.18 5.41
N LEU A 238 17.01 -2.08 5.60
CA LEU A 238 16.47 -0.72 5.41
C LEU A 238 16.02 -0.49 3.96
N TRP A 239 16.79 -0.96 2.99
CA TRP A 239 16.43 -0.90 1.58
C TRP A 239 15.18 -1.74 1.28
N GLY A 240 15.13 -2.98 1.78
CA GLY A 240 13.96 -3.86 1.63
C GLY A 240 12.71 -3.27 2.28
N ALA A 241 12.83 -2.73 3.49
CA ALA A 241 11.74 -2.07 4.21
C ALA A 241 11.22 -0.86 3.44
N TRP A 242 12.12 -0.01 2.92
CA TRP A 242 11.74 1.13 2.07
C TRP A 242 11.02 0.68 0.80
N SER A 243 11.53 -0.37 0.16
CA SER A 243 10.97 -0.91 -1.10
C SER A 243 9.58 -1.49 -0.88
N MET A 244 9.37 -2.26 0.19
CA MET A 244 8.05 -2.77 0.58
C MET A 244 7.07 -1.63 0.86
N ALA A 245 7.50 -0.59 1.60
CA ALA A 245 6.65 0.55 1.88
C ALA A 245 6.18 1.25 0.59
N LEU A 246 7.10 1.54 -0.33
CA LEU A 246 6.75 2.16 -1.61
C LEU A 246 5.87 1.25 -2.47
N GLN A 247 6.14 -0.06 -2.51
CA GLN A 247 5.36 -1.00 -3.31
C GLN A 247 3.87 -0.98 -2.92
N TYR A 248 3.56 -1.02 -1.63
CA TYR A 248 2.18 -1.08 -1.14
C TYR A 248 1.49 0.27 -1.03
N LEU A 249 2.21 1.35 -0.68
CA LEU A 249 1.65 2.72 -0.67
C LEU A 249 1.32 3.22 -2.07
N ASP A 250 1.91 2.62 -3.10
CA ASP A 250 1.63 2.96 -4.48
C ASP A 250 0.20 2.63 -4.92
N TYR A 251 -0.41 1.56 -4.41
CA TYR A 251 -1.80 1.20 -4.77
C TYR A 251 -2.82 2.29 -4.43
N PRO A 252 -2.93 2.77 -3.17
CA PRO A 252 -3.85 3.86 -2.83
C PRO A 252 -3.45 5.20 -3.49
N ALA A 253 -2.16 5.42 -3.75
CA ALA A 253 -1.70 6.60 -4.47
C ALA A 253 -2.13 6.59 -5.95
N ASP A 254 -2.11 5.43 -6.61
CA ASP A 254 -2.58 5.25 -7.99
C ASP A 254 -4.07 5.53 -8.13
N ILE A 255 -4.87 5.02 -7.19
CA ILE A 255 -6.32 5.27 -7.15
C ILE A 255 -6.59 6.78 -7.02
N ASN A 256 -5.83 7.46 -6.17
CA ASN A 256 -5.91 8.92 -6.01
C ASN A 256 -5.20 9.70 -7.14
N ARG A 257 -4.74 9.03 -8.21
CA ARG A 257 -4.08 9.61 -9.39
C ARG A 257 -2.76 10.34 -9.15
N TRP A 258 -2.06 10.01 -8.06
CA TRP A 258 -0.73 10.54 -7.79
C TRP A 258 0.32 9.88 -8.69
N GLY A 259 1.23 10.69 -9.25
CA GLY A 259 2.39 10.20 -9.96
C GLY A 259 3.36 9.45 -9.02
N PHE A 260 4.09 8.46 -9.54
CA PHE A 260 5.02 7.66 -8.73
C PHE A 260 6.10 8.52 -8.06
N ASP A 261 6.65 9.51 -8.77
CA ASP A 261 7.67 10.40 -8.22
C ASP A 261 7.11 11.32 -7.13
N GLU A 262 5.93 11.89 -7.32
CA GLU A 262 5.26 12.73 -6.34
C GLU A 262 4.95 11.95 -5.07
N MET A 263 4.38 10.74 -5.22
CA MET A 263 4.13 9.82 -4.12
C MET A 263 5.43 9.51 -3.36
N ARG A 264 6.50 9.16 -4.08
CA ARG A 264 7.82 8.90 -3.48
C ARG A 264 8.33 10.09 -2.69
N HIS A 265 8.22 11.31 -3.23
CA HIS A 265 8.64 12.52 -2.53
C HIS A 265 7.82 12.77 -1.25
N LYS A 266 6.51 12.51 -1.30
CA LYS A 266 5.60 12.63 -0.15
C LYS A 266 5.91 11.61 0.93
N VAL A 267 6.07 10.35 0.56
CA VAL A 267 6.49 9.26 1.47
C VAL A 267 7.88 9.53 2.04
N ALA A 268 8.78 10.12 1.26
CA ALA A 268 10.13 10.51 1.70
C ALA A 268 10.16 11.67 2.71
N ARG A 269 9.05 12.41 2.93
CA ARG A 269 8.94 13.36 4.05
C ARG A 269 8.66 12.66 5.38
N LYS A 270 8.02 11.48 5.34
CA LYS A 270 7.66 10.67 6.52
C LYS A 270 8.38 9.31 6.50
N ARG A 271 9.68 9.30 6.15
CA ARG A 271 10.51 8.09 5.95
C ARG A 271 10.44 7.10 7.10
N THR A 272 10.48 7.59 8.33
CA THR A 272 10.52 6.74 9.52
C THR A 272 9.23 5.94 9.69
N ARG A 273 8.07 6.52 9.39
CA ARG A 273 6.78 5.81 9.37
C ARG A 273 6.73 4.78 8.25
N ALA A 274 7.18 5.17 7.05
CA ALA A 274 7.24 4.28 5.89
C ALA A 274 8.16 3.08 6.14
N LEU A 275 9.36 3.31 6.66
CA LEU A 275 10.33 2.27 7.02
C LEU A 275 9.80 1.34 8.11
N GLY A 276 9.09 1.86 9.12
CA GLY A 276 8.46 1.04 10.16
C GLY A 276 7.40 0.11 9.59
N PHE A 277 6.49 0.65 8.76
CA PHE A 277 5.47 -0.15 8.07
C PHE A 277 6.09 -1.19 7.14
N GLY A 278 6.95 -0.77 6.21
CA GLY A 278 7.57 -1.67 5.24
C GLY A 278 8.54 -2.67 5.85
N GLY A 279 9.17 -2.35 6.98
CA GLY A 279 9.99 -3.28 7.75
C GLY A 279 9.16 -4.41 8.36
N LEU A 280 7.99 -4.09 8.93
CA LEU A 280 7.08 -5.11 9.44
C LEU A 280 6.51 -5.99 8.33
N VAL A 281 6.19 -5.40 7.18
CA VAL A 281 5.77 -6.15 5.99
C VAL A 281 6.91 -7.07 5.54
N LEU A 282 8.14 -6.57 5.42
CA LEU A 282 9.30 -7.38 5.05
C LEU A 282 9.50 -8.56 6.00
N MET A 283 9.46 -8.33 7.31
CA MET A 283 9.57 -9.40 8.31
C MET A 283 8.40 -10.40 8.21
N GLY A 284 7.19 -9.91 7.95
CA GLY A 284 6.02 -10.76 7.73
C GLY A 284 6.15 -11.64 6.48
N THR A 285 6.71 -11.11 5.40
CA THR A 285 6.96 -11.87 4.16
C THR A 285 8.05 -12.93 4.31
N ALA A 286 8.96 -12.79 5.29
CA ALA A 286 10.00 -13.78 5.56
C ALA A 286 9.45 -15.09 6.14
N ILE A 287 8.24 -15.07 6.72
CA ILE A 287 7.57 -16.25 7.26
C ILE A 287 6.67 -16.85 6.16
N PRO A 288 6.95 -18.05 5.61
CA PRO A 288 6.30 -18.54 4.39
C PRO A 288 4.77 -18.62 4.46
N LEU A 289 4.20 -19.17 5.54
CA LEU A 289 2.75 -19.28 5.70
C LEU A 289 2.09 -17.92 5.93
N LEU A 290 2.77 -17.04 6.66
CA LEU A 290 2.28 -15.70 6.96
C LEU A 290 2.34 -14.79 5.72
N ASN A 291 3.32 -15.01 4.84
CA ASN A 291 3.52 -14.26 3.60
C ASN A 291 2.22 -14.19 2.77
N LEU A 292 1.48 -15.29 2.65
CA LEU A 292 0.20 -15.36 1.92
C LEU A 292 -0.84 -14.34 2.41
N LEU A 293 -0.86 -14.06 3.72
CA LEU A 293 -1.78 -13.12 4.36
C LEU A 293 -1.18 -11.72 4.52
N VAL A 294 0.14 -11.61 4.60
CA VAL A 294 0.84 -10.33 4.74
C VAL A 294 0.67 -9.48 3.50
N LEU A 295 0.68 -10.05 2.29
CA LEU A 295 0.43 -9.29 1.06
C LEU A 295 -0.91 -8.52 1.09
N PRO A 296 -2.08 -9.18 1.25
CA PRO A 296 -3.36 -8.48 1.29
C PRO A 296 -3.50 -7.59 2.53
N ALA A 297 -2.95 -7.99 3.68
CA ALA A 297 -2.91 -7.14 4.87
C ALA A 297 -2.08 -5.87 4.65
N ALA A 298 -0.95 -5.96 3.94
CA ALA A 298 -0.08 -4.84 3.61
C ALA A 298 -0.79 -3.89 2.64
N VAL A 299 -1.51 -4.38 1.63
CA VAL A 299 -2.31 -3.52 0.74
C VAL A 299 -3.32 -2.70 1.55
N CYS A 300 -4.13 -3.34 2.40
CA CYS A 300 -5.15 -2.63 3.17
C CYS A 300 -4.57 -1.77 4.31
N GLY A 301 -3.46 -2.18 4.91
CA GLY A 301 -2.72 -1.38 5.88
C GLY A 301 -2.09 -0.14 5.24
N ALA A 302 -1.51 -0.27 4.05
CA ALA A 302 -0.97 0.84 3.27
C ALA A 302 -2.08 1.81 2.84
N THR A 303 -3.26 1.31 2.46
CA THR A 303 -4.43 2.14 2.19
C THR A 303 -4.85 2.96 3.43
N ALA A 304 -4.92 2.32 4.60
CA ALA A 304 -5.24 3.03 5.83
C ALA A 304 -4.18 4.07 6.23
N MET A 305 -2.90 3.76 5.99
CA MET A 305 -1.79 4.66 6.20
C MET A 305 -1.85 5.85 5.22
N TRP A 306 -2.12 5.60 3.94
CA TRP A 306 -2.29 6.63 2.92
C TRP A 306 -3.33 7.67 3.31
N LEU A 307 -4.52 7.21 3.70
CA LEU A 307 -5.62 8.09 4.09
C LEU A 307 -5.39 8.83 5.41
N GLY A 308 -4.71 8.19 6.37
CA GLY A 308 -4.45 8.82 7.67
C GLY A 308 -3.30 9.82 7.66
N GLU A 309 -2.28 9.58 6.83
CA GLU A 309 -0.99 10.27 6.93
C GLU A 309 -0.64 11.11 5.71
N PHE A 310 -1.22 10.84 4.54
CA PHE A 310 -0.79 11.47 3.31
C PHE A 310 -1.90 12.29 2.64
N THR A 311 -3.18 11.98 2.80
CA THR A 311 -4.26 12.80 2.21
C THR A 311 -4.65 14.03 3.06
N GLY A 312 -4.43 14.00 4.39
CA GLY A 312 -4.85 15.09 5.28
C GLY A 312 -4.09 16.42 5.15
N GLU A 313 -3.02 16.49 4.34
CA GLU A 313 -2.28 17.73 4.06
C GLU A 313 -2.96 18.59 2.98
N GLU A 314 -3.80 18.02 2.11
CA GLU A 314 -4.51 18.78 1.06
C GLU A 314 -5.52 19.77 1.64
N THR A 315 -6.19 19.44 2.75
CA THR A 315 -7.17 20.35 3.36
C THR A 315 -6.53 21.56 4.04
N LEU A 316 -5.25 21.51 4.42
CA LEU A 316 -4.57 22.63 5.07
C LEU A 316 -3.94 23.58 4.05
N ASP A 317 -3.37 23.06 2.97
CA ASP A 317 -2.77 23.89 1.92
C ASP A 317 -3.83 24.56 1.03
N ALA A 318 -4.98 23.90 0.79
CA ALA A 318 -6.10 24.49 0.04
C ALA A 318 -6.84 25.60 0.81
N ASP A 319 -6.91 25.51 2.14
CA ASP A 319 -7.55 26.50 3.00
C ASP A 319 -6.63 27.71 3.31
N GLN A 320 -5.32 27.58 3.07
CA GLN A 320 -4.35 28.69 3.14
C GLN A 320 -4.09 29.37 1.79
N ALA A 321 -4.54 28.78 0.69
CA ALA A 321 -4.40 29.31 -0.67
C ALA A 321 -5.68 29.98 -1.23
N GLY A 322 -6.78 29.99 -0.46
CA GLY A 322 -8.03 30.70 -0.75
C GLY A 322 -8.21 31.96 0.08
#